data_AF-A0A1I8HT01-F1
#
_entry.id   AF-A0A1I8HT01-F1
#
_cell.length_a   1.000
_cell.length_b   1.000
_cell.length_c   1.000
_cell.angle_alpha   90.00
_cell.angle_beta   90.00
_cell.angle_gamma   90.00
#
_symmetry.space_group_name_H-M   'P 1'
#
loop_
_entity.id
_entity.type
_entity.pdbx_description
1 polymer ?
#
loop_
_entity_poly.entity_id
_entity_poly.type
_entity_poly.pdbx_seq_one_letter_code
_entity_poly.pdbx_strand_id
1 'polypeptide(L)'
;QPVTMTTDSDQPTSADGSCCEQQQQQQQQQHIKRPMNPFMVWAQTRRKVIAAENPKLHNSDISRRLGEEWRTLPDKEKQPFRDEASRLKSEHRAAHPDYKYQPKCKKRPASTQQQSDSSGEDCGDHQNLQQLAKHPKLQDSEINCKKLDQSTAEVQQ
;
A
#
# COMPACT_ATOMS: atom_id res chain seq x y z
N GLN A 1 -37.13 35.62 -46.63
CA GLN A 1 -37.58 34.25 -46.32
C GLN A 1 -37.50 33.47 -47.63
N PRO A 2 -36.86 32.28 -47.75
CA PRO A 2 -36.95 31.19 -46.77
C PRO A 2 -35.64 30.41 -46.43
N VAL A 3 -35.66 29.87 -45.21
CA VAL A 3 -35.23 28.56 -44.66
C VAL A 3 -33.86 27.90 -44.88
N THR A 4 -33.44 27.29 -43.76
CA THR A 4 -32.25 26.53 -43.33
C THR A 4 -32.00 25.19 -44.03
N MET A 5 -30.74 24.75 -44.08
CA MET A 5 -30.35 23.32 -44.02
C MET A 5 -29.11 23.13 -43.13
N THR A 6 -29.23 22.11 -42.28
CA THR A 6 -28.31 21.61 -41.24
C THR A 6 -27.45 20.47 -41.79
N THR A 7 -26.19 20.35 -41.36
CA THR A 7 -25.38 19.09 -41.18
C THR A 7 -23.94 19.50 -40.83
N ASP A 8 -23.48 19.35 -39.58
CA ASP A 8 -22.81 18.17 -38.99
C ASP A 8 -21.44 17.85 -39.63
N SER A 9 -20.35 18.06 -38.88
CA SER A 9 -19.22 17.12 -38.79
C SER A 9 -18.08 17.67 -37.91
N ASP A 10 -17.84 16.93 -36.83
CA ASP A 10 -16.55 16.61 -36.22
C ASP A 10 -15.66 17.73 -35.68
N GLN A 11 -15.99 18.09 -34.45
CA GLN A 11 -15.05 18.58 -33.45
C GLN A 11 -14.16 17.39 -32.99
N PRO A 12 -12.84 17.38 -33.23
CA PRO A 12 -11.99 16.36 -32.62
C PRO A 12 -11.96 16.61 -31.10
N THR A 13 -12.53 15.67 -30.38
CA THR A 13 -12.50 15.59 -28.92
C THR A 13 -11.05 15.61 -28.45
N SER A 14 -10.74 16.64 -27.69
CA SER A 14 -9.66 16.76 -26.70
C SER A 14 -8.98 15.43 -26.35
N ALA A 15 -7.93 15.10 -27.11
CA ALA A 15 -6.95 14.10 -26.74
C ALA A 15 -5.87 14.75 -25.86
N ASP A 16 -6.27 15.33 -24.73
CA ASP A 16 -5.33 15.82 -23.71
C ASP A 16 -5.61 15.10 -22.39
N GLY A 17 -4.95 13.96 -22.23
CA GLY A 17 -5.09 13.12 -21.04
C GLY A 17 -4.15 11.91 -20.98
N SER A 18 -3.39 11.62 -22.04
CA SER A 18 -2.62 10.37 -22.14
C SER A 18 -1.08 10.51 -22.03
N CYS A 19 -0.51 11.72 -22.03
CA CYS A 19 0.96 11.87 -22.01
C CYS A 19 1.58 11.61 -20.61
N CYS A 20 0.90 11.99 -19.53
CA CYS A 20 1.45 11.87 -18.16
C CYS A 20 1.57 10.42 -17.66
N GLU A 21 0.64 9.53 -18.07
CA GLU A 21 0.67 8.10 -17.69
C GLU A 21 1.85 7.38 -18.38
N GLN A 22 2.12 7.74 -19.65
CA GLN A 22 3.20 7.16 -20.45
C GLN A 22 4.59 7.58 -19.96
N GLN A 23 4.78 8.83 -19.53
CA GLN A 23 6.05 9.30 -18.97
C GLN A 23 6.41 8.62 -17.63
N GLN A 24 5.41 8.29 -16.80
CA GLN A 24 5.66 7.56 -15.56
C GLN A 24 6.04 6.10 -15.82
N GLN A 25 5.50 5.46 -16.85
CA GLN A 25 5.81 4.06 -17.18
C GLN A 25 7.27 3.88 -17.66
N GLN A 26 7.85 4.86 -18.35
CA GLN A 26 9.25 4.79 -18.81
C GLN A 26 10.26 4.94 -17.65
N GLN A 27 10.02 5.85 -16.69
CA GLN A 27 10.85 5.96 -15.49
C GLN A 27 10.68 4.76 -14.53
N GLN A 28 9.55 4.06 -14.60
CA GLN A 28 9.29 2.85 -13.81
C GLN A 28 10.12 1.63 -14.23
N GLN A 29 10.66 1.59 -15.45
CA GLN A 29 11.38 0.41 -15.96
C GLN A 29 12.70 0.14 -15.21
N GLN A 30 13.28 1.14 -14.55
CA GLN A 30 14.52 1.01 -13.78
C GLN A 30 14.29 0.94 -12.26
N HIS A 31 13.11 1.34 -11.77
CA HIS A 31 12.83 1.38 -10.34
C HIS A 31 12.00 0.18 -9.90
N ILE A 32 12.63 -0.71 -9.13
CA ILE A 32 11.95 -1.85 -8.51
C ILE A 32 10.96 -1.34 -7.46
N LYS A 33 9.67 -1.62 -7.66
CA LYS A 33 8.59 -1.25 -6.73
C LYS A 33 8.65 -2.10 -5.46
N ARG A 34 8.21 -1.52 -4.33
CA ARG A 34 8.10 -2.23 -3.05
C ARG A 34 7.04 -3.35 -3.15
N PRO A 35 7.24 -4.50 -2.47
CA PRO A 35 6.18 -5.49 -2.32
C PRO A 35 5.03 -4.91 -1.50
N MET A 36 3.81 -5.37 -1.78
CA MET A 36 2.62 -4.90 -1.07
C MET A 36 2.61 -5.44 0.36
N ASN A 37 2.32 -4.55 1.32
CA ASN A 37 2.09 -4.94 2.72
C ASN A 37 0.66 -5.51 2.90
N PRO A 38 0.32 -6.13 4.05
CA PRO A 38 -0.98 -6.79 4.23
C PRO A 38 -2.17 -5.87 3.96
N PHE A 39 -2.12 -4.64 4.48
CA PHE A 39 -3.16 -3.63 4.24
C PHE A 39 -3.27 -3.27 2.76
N MET A 40 -2.15 -3.12 2.05
CA MET A 40 -2.15 -2.76 0.63
C MET A 40 -2.71 -3.88 -0.25
N VAL A 41 -2.47 -5.16 0.10
CA VAL A 41 -3.06 -6.31 -0.59
C VAL A 41 -4.59 -6.29 -0.44
N TRP A 42 -5.09 -6.12 0.78
CA TRP A 42 -6.52 -6.05 1.06
C TRP A 42 -7.19 -4.81 0.42
N ALA A 43 -6.59 -3.63 0.63
CA ALA A 43 -7.13 -2.35 0.18
C ALA A 43 -7.20 -2.25 -1.35
N GLN A 44 -6.39 -3.01 -2.10
CA GLN A 44 -6.42 -2.99 -3.57
C GLN A 44 -7.79 -3.37 -4.11
N THR A 45 -8.38 -4.46 -3.60
CA THR A 45 -9.69 -4.93 -4.04
C THR A 45 -10.80 -4.05 -3.47
N ARG A 46 -10.74 -3.76 -2.17
CA ARG A 46 -11.79 -2.97 -1.49
C ARG A 46 -11.92 -1.55 -2.04
N ARG A 47 -10.79 -0.89 -2.34
CA ARG A 47 -10.78 0.43 -2.99
C ARG A 47 -11.50 0.43 -4.34
N LYS A 48 -11.30 -0.60 -5.17
CA LYS A 48 -11.95 -0.70 -6.49
C LYS A 48 -13.47 -0.79 -6.35
N VAL A 49 -13.96 -1.55 -5.37
CA VAL A 49 -15.39 -1.66 -5.08
C VAL A 49 -15.97 -0.30 -4.70
N ILE A 50 -15.38 0.39 -3.72
CA ILE A 50 -15.87 1.70 -3.25
C ILE A 50 -15.82 2.76 -4.38
N ALA A 51 -14.77 2.74 -5.19
CA ALA A 51 -14.63 3.66 -6.32
C ALA A 51 -15.65 3.40 -7.44
N ALA A 52 -16.00 2.13 -7.68
CA ALA A 52 -17.03 1.77 -8.64
C ALA A 52 -18.43 2.18 -8.16
N GLU A 53 -18.72 2.00 -6.87
CA GLU A 53 -19.98 2.44 -6.25
C GLU A 53 -20.10 3.96 -6.17
N ASN A 54 -18.98 4.66 -5.95
CA ASN A 54 -18.94 6.11 -5.75
C ASN A 54 -17.88 6.77 -6.66
N PRO A 55 -18.15 6.92 -7.97
CA PRO A 55 -17.16 7.44 -8.92
C PRO A 55 -16.80 8.93 -8.68
N LYS A 56 -17.61 9.66 -7.89
CA LYS A 56 -17.35 11.05 -7.50
C LYS A 56 -16.54 11.19 -6.20
N LEU A 57 -16.35 10.10 -5.46
CA LEU A 57 -15.66 10.12 -4.18
C LEU A 57 -14.14 10.19 -4.38
N HIS A 58 -13.48 11.11 -3.67
CA HIS A 58 -12.04 11.28 -3.81
C HIS A 58 -11.26 10.16 -3.10
N ASN A 59 -10.08 9.81 -3.62
CA ASN A 59 -9.28 8.69 -3.11
C ASN A 59 -8.80 8.91 -1.66
N SER A 60 -8.62 10.17 -1.25
CA SER A 60 -8.31 10.53 0.14
C SER A 60 -9.37 9.99 1.11
N ASP A 61 -10.64 10.17 0.77
CA ASP A 61 -11.77 9.75 1.60
C ASP A 61 -11.91 8.24 1.60
N ILE A 62 -11.72 7.61 0.43
CA ILE A 62 -11.69 6.15 0.32
C ILE A 62 -10.57 5.57 1.19
N SER A 63 -9.37 6.13 1.11
CA SER A 63 -8.22 5.66 1.89
C SER A 63 -8.42 5.85 3.40
N ARG A 64 -9.08 6.94 3.82
CA ARG A 64 -9.48 7.15 5.23
C ARG A 64 -10.42 6.05 5.72
N ARG A 65 -11.53 5.82 4.99
CA ARG A 65 -12.53 4.78 5.33
C ARG A 65 -11.92 3.38 5.38
N LEU A 66 -11.06 3.05 4.40
CA LEU A 66 -10.34 1.76 4.36
C LEU A 66 -9.43 1.58 5.58
N GLY A 67 -8.77 2.64 6.04
CA GLY A 67 -7.93 2.59 7.23
C GLY A 67 -8.72 2.29 8.50
N GLU A 68 -9.91 2.87 8.63
CA GLU A 68 -10.85 2.62 9.74
C GLU A 68 -11.35 1.16 9.69
N GLU A 69 -11.84 0.70 8.53
CA GLU A 69 -12.34 -0.68 8.32
C GLU A 69 -11.23 -1.73 8.56
N TRP A 70 -10.00 -1.47 8.13
CA TRP A 70 -8.87 -2.37 8.41
C TRP A 70 -8.56 -2.48 9.90
N ARG A 71 -8.70 -1.41 10.67
CA ARG A 71 -8.43 -1.48 12.12
C ARG A 71 -9.47 -2.33 12.83
N THR A 72 -10.74 -2.22 12.44
CA THR A 72 -11.86 -2.94 13.06
C THR A 72 -12.00 -4.40 12.61
N LEU A 73 -11.47 -4.76 11.44
CA LEU A 73 -11.45 -6.15 10.95
C LEU A 73 -10.78 -7.12 11.96
N PRO A 74 -11.36 -8.31 12.22
CA PRO A 74 -10.76 -9.28 13.14
C PRO A 74 -9.47 -9.88 12.58
N ASP A 75 -8.56 -10.29 13.46
CA ASP A 75 -7.27 -10.86 13.03
C ASP A 75 -7.42 -12.10 12.15
N LYS A 76 -8.47 -12.90 12.35
CA LYS A 76 -8.78 -14.08 11.53
C LYS A 76 -8.97 -13.72 10.06
N GLU A 77 -9.65 -12.61 9.77
CA GLU A 77 -9.85 -12.11 8.41
C GLU A 77 -8.59 -11.43 7.85
N LYS A 78 -7.74 -10.90 8.73
CA LYS A 78 -6.45 -10.30 8.35
C LYS A 78 -5.39 -11.35 8.00
N GLN A 79 -5.45 -12.56 8.58
CA GLN A 79 -4.46 -13.62 8.37
C GLN A 79 -4.14 -13.91 6.90
N PRO A 80 -5.12 -14.20 6.01
CA PRO A 80 -4.80 -14.50 4.61
C PRO A 80 -4.04 -13.36 3.91
N PHE A 81 -4.30 -12.11 4.28
CA PHE A 81 -3.58 -10.95 3.73
C PHE A 81 -2.18 -10.78 4.34
N ARG A 82 -1.97 -11.23 5.59
CA ARG A 82 -0.63 -11.28 6.20
C ARG A 82 0.22 -12.33 5.51
N ASP A 83 -0.35 -13.52 5.27
CA ASP A 83 0.34 -14.61 4.58
C ASP A 83 0.67 -14.22 3.14
N GLU A 84 -0.27 -13.63 2.42
CA GLU A 84 -0.05 -13.18 1.05
C GLU A 84 1.00 -12.07 0.96
N ALA A 85 0.99 -11.10 1.87
CA ALA A 85 2.04 -10.08 1.93
C ALA A 85 3.42 -10.68 2.29
N SER A 86 3.46 -11.71 3.14
CA SER A 86 4.68 -12.45 3.45
C SER A 86 5.21 -13.20 2.22
N ARG A 87 4.31 -13.82 1.45
CA ARG A 87 4.59 -14.48 0.17
C ARG A 87 5.20 -13.48 -0.82
N LEU A 88 4.51 -12.36 -1.06
CA LEU A 88 4.97 -11.30 -1.96
C LEU A 88 6.33 -10.71 -1.54
N LYS A 89 6.56 -10.53 -0.23
CA LYS A 89 7.85 -10.07 0.28
C LYS A 89 8.96 -11.08 0.00
N SER A 90 8.68 -12.37 0.18
CA SER A 90 9.66 -13.43 -0.05
C SER A 90 9.97 -13.62 -1.53
N GLU A 91 8.94 -13.57 -2.39
CA GLU A 91 9.07 -13.59 -3.84
C GLU A 91 9.90 -12.40 -4.34
N HIS A 92 9.60 -11.20 -3.84
CA HIS A 92 10.36 -10.00 -4.17
C HIS A 92 11.83 -10.08 -3.75
N ARG A 93 12.11 -10.60 -2.54
CA ARG A 93 13.49 -10.81 -2.07
C ARG A 93 14.25 -11.83 -2.91
N ALA A 94 13.56 -12.88 -3.38
CA ALA A 94 14.16 -13.90 -4.23
C ALA A 94 14.42 -13.37 -5.66
N ALA A 95 13.47 -12.62 -6.24
CA ALA A 95 13.61 -12.02 -7.56
C ALA A 95 14.63 -10.86 -7.58
N HIS A 96 14.81 -10.17 -6.45
CA HIS A 96 15.69 -9.01 -6.32
C HIS A 96 16.55 -9.11 -5.04
N PRO A 97 17.60 -9.96 -5.04
CA PRO A 97 18.47 -10.15 -3.89
C PRO A 97 19.23 -8.86 -3.51
N ASP A 98 19.55 -8.01 -4.47
CA ASP A 98 20.24 -6.72 -4.26
C ASP A 98 19.27 -5.55 -3.99
N TYR A 99 17.97 -5.82 -3.85
CA TYR A 99 17.00 -4.77 -3.59
C TYR A 99 17.24 -4.11 -2.24
N LYS A 100 17.56 -2.81 -2.28
CA LYS A 100 17.72 -1.98 -1.09
C LYS A 100 16.70 -0.85 -1.10
N TYR A 101 15.94 -0.74 -0.01
CA TYR A 101 15.02 0.38 0.16
C TYR A 101 15.79 1.70 0.35
N GLN A 102 15.60 2.63 -0.58
CA GLN A 102 16.18 3.97 -0.55
C GLN A 102 15.05 5.01 -0.54
N PRO A 103 14.71 5.60 0.63
CA PRO A 103 13.69 6.64 0.69
C PRO A 103 14.15 7.88 -0.10
N LYS A 104 13.42 8.24 -1.15
CA LYS A 104 13.67 9.46 -1.92
C LYS A 104 13.04 10.65 -1.19
N CYS A 105 13.86 11.45 -0.52
CA CYS A 105 13.42 12.74 0.01
C CYS A 105 13.14 13.69 -1.16
N LYS A 106 11.87 14.10 -1.33
CA LYS A 106 11.51 15.18 -2.23
C LYS A 106 11.64 16.48 -1.44
N LYS A 107 12.56 17.37 -1.82
CA LYS A 107 12.61 18.74 -1.28
C LYS A 107 11.26 19.41 -1.60
N ARG A 108 10.45 19.70 -0.59
CA ARG A 108 9.22 20.49 -0.79
C ARG A 108 9.66 21.90 -1.23
N PRO A 109 9.16 22.44 -2.36
CA PRO A 109 9.37 23.85 -2.65
C PRO A 109 8.74 24.67 -1.53
N ALA A 110 9.54 25.55 -0.92
CA ALA A 110 9.12 26.42 0.16
C ALA A 110 8.25 27.54 -0.40
N SER A 111 6.95 27.30 -0.57
CA SER A 111 5.98 28.38 -0.78
C SER A 111 4.57 27.91 -0.40
N THR A 112 3.85 28.80 0.27
CA THR A 112 2.46 28.70 0.74
C THR A 112 2.29 28.13 2.15
N GLN A 113 2.70 28.95 3.13
CA GLN A 113 2.00 29.07 4.40
C GLN A 113 0.70 29.86 4.14
N GLN A 114 -0.46 29.21 4.25
CA GLN A 114 -1.72 29.89 4.55
C GLN A 114 -2.58 28.96 5.42
N GLN A 115 -2.63 29.36 6.68
CA GLN A 115 -3.53 29.06 7.80
C GLN A 115 -4.79 28.23 7.50
N SER A 116 -4.98 27.16 8.29
CA SER A 116 -6.30 26.77 8.80
C SER A 116 -6.15 26.15 10.19
N ASP A 117 -6.96 26.67 11.09
CA ASP A 117 -6.95 26.60 12.55
C ASP A 117 -7.41 25.24 13.13
N SER A 118 -6.75 24.87 14.24
CA SER A 118 -7.14 24.10 15.43
C SER A 118 -8.36 23.17 15.42
N SER A 119 -8.10 21.88 15.71
CA SER A 119 -8.83 20.93 16.59
C SER A 119 -8.10 19.58 16.42
N GLY A 120 -7.25 19.06 17.30
CA GLY A 120 -7.38 18.95 18.74
C GLY A 120 -7.71 17.49 19.12
N GLU A 121 -6.83 16.53 18.80
CA GLU A 121 -6.80 15.23 19.49
C GLU A 121 -5.34 14.85 19.80
N ASP A 122 -5.08 14.83 21.11
CA ASP A 122 -3.89 14.45 21.82
C ASP A 122 -3.47 13.00 21.47
N CYS A 123 -2.22 12.81 21.06
CA CYS A 123 -1.60 11.50 21.08
C CYS A 123 -0.32 11.62 21.90
N GLY A 124 -0.52 11.66 23.22
CA GLY A 124 0.53 11.60 24.21
C GLY A 124 1.25 10.26 24.23
N ASP A 125 2.55 10.39 24.49
CA ASP A 125 3.47 9.42 25.06
C ASP A 125 4.14 8.36 24.15
N HIS A 126 5.33 8.71 23.67
CA HIS A 126 6.46 7.79 23.63
C HIS A 126 7.72 8.54 24.09
N GLN A 127 7.83 8.80 25.40
CA GLN A 127 9.11 9.13 26.00
C GLN A 127 9.79 7.87 26.55
N ASN A 128 10.89 7.52 25.89
CA ASN A 128 12.13 7.03 26.49
C ASN A 128 12.07 5.71 27.30
N LEU A 129 12.25 4.57 26.63
CA LEU A 129 12.64 3.31 27.26
C LEU A 129 14.16 3.16 27.25
N GLN A 130 14.84 4.00 28.04
CA GLN A 130 16.25 3.84 28.39
C GLN A 130 16.34 3.87 29.92
N GLN A 131 16.12 2.72 30.57
CA GLN A 131 16.90 2.14 31.68
C GLN A 131 16.04 1.17 32.51
N LEU A 132 16.20 -0.15 32.34
CA LEU A 132 16.25 -1.09 33.46
C LEU A 132 16.98 -2.40 33.04
N ALA A 133 18.24 -2.47 33.46
CA ALA A 133 19.13 -3.61 33.73
C ALA A 133 19.13 -4.91 32.85
N LYS A 134 20.22 -5.03 32.07
CA LYS A 134 21.25 -6.11 32.14
C LYS A 134 20.79 -7.57 32.31
N HIS A 135 20.70 -8.31 31.20
CA HIS A 135 20.98 -9.76 31.16
C HIS A 135 22.06 -10.04 30.08
N PRO A 136 23.00 -10.98 30.31
CA PRO A 136 24.21 -11.14 29.51
C PRO A 136 23.94 -11.73 28.12
N LYS A 137 24.75 -11.29 27.15
CA LYS A 137 24.87 -11.84 25.78
C LYS A 137 24.91 -13.36 25.79
N LEU A 138 23.93 -14.00 25.17
CA LEU A 138 24.07 -15.32 24.58
C LEU A 138 23.67 -15.25 23.10
N GLN A 139 24.41 -16.00 22.31
CA GLN A 139 24.67 -15.82 20.90
C GLN A 139 23.46 -16.03 20.00
N ASP A 140 23.52 -15.39 18.82
CA ASP A 140 22.73 -15.73 17.63
C ASP A 140 22.68 -17.25 17.45
N SER A 141 21.49 -17.82 17.64
CA SER A 141 21.17 -19.16 17.15
C SER A 141 19.88 -19.08 16.37
N GLU A 142 20.00 -19.49 15.12
CA GLU A 142 18.98 -19.64 14.10
C GLU A 142 17.66 -20.18 14.66
N ILE A 143 16.57 -19.41 14.55
CA ILE A 143 15.23 -19.99 14.58
C ILE A 143 14.83 -20.36 13.16
N ASN A 144 15.21 -21.60 12.86
CA ASN A 144 14.97 -22.40 11.69
C ASN A 144 13.46 -22.57 11.39
N CYS A 145 12.98 -21.95 10.30
CA CYS A 145 11.62 -22.14 9.75
C CYS A 145 11.46 -23.48 8.99
N LYS A 146 11.95 -24.60 9.52
CA LYS A 146 11.76 -25.93 8.89
C LYS A 146 11.56 -27.04 9.92
N LYS A 147 10.29 -27.35 10.20
CA LYS A 147 9.71 -28.70 10.20
C LYS A 147 8.30 -28.65 10.79
N LEU A 148 7.30 -28.68 9.92
CA LEU A 148 5.98 -29.17 10.27
C LEU A 148 5.57 -30.15 9.17
N ASP A 149 6.18 -31.34 9.21
CA ASP A 149 5.61 -32.54 8.61
C ASP A 149 6.24 -33.77 9.27
N GLN A 150 5.54 -34.34 10.24
CA GLN A 150 5.45 -35.78 10.46
C GLN A 150 4.46 -36.03 11.61
N SER A 151 3.20 -36.21 11.24
CA SER A 151 2.28 -37.04 12.02
C SER A 151 1.53 -37.89 11.01
N THR A 152 2.01 -39.11 10.78
CA THR A 152 1.18 -40.22 10.30
C THR A 152 1.80 -41.54 10.73
N ALA A 153 1.02 -42.26 11.54
CA ALA A 153 0.96 -43.72 11.71
C ALA A 153 2.12 -44.45 12.41
N GLU A 154 2.01 -44.55 13.74
CA GLU A 154 2.10 -45.86 14.40
C GLU A 154 0.79 -46.62 14.10
N VAL A 155 0.85 -47.82 13.52
CA VAL A 155 -0.10 -48.93 13.76
C VAL A 155 0.53 -50.25 13.24
N GLN A 156 0.85 -51.11 14.21
CA GLN A 156 0.72 -52.57 14.27
C GLN A 156 1.75 -53.54 13.62
N GLN A 157 2.26 -54.35 14.56
CA GLN A 157 2.70 -55.76 14.55
C GLN A 157 4.07 -56.11 13.99
#